data_AF-A0A552AUS8-F1
#
_entry.id   AF-A0A552AUS8-F1
#
_cell.length_a   1.000
_cell.length_b   1.000
_cell.length_c   1.000
_cell.angle_alpha   90.00
_cell.angle_beta   90.00
_cell.angle_gamma   90.00
#
_symmetry.space_group_name_H-M   'P 1'
#
loop_
_entity.id
_entity.type
_entity.pdbx_description
1 polymer ?
#
loop_
_entity_poly.entity_id
_entity_poly.type
_entity_poly.pdbx_seq_one_letter_code
_entity_poly.pdbx_strand_id
1 'polypeptide(L)'
;CNYQLDSVNSPFRVPAIKTNFYLLEKQKVSGCIPTPLGETTNITWDQVYELPTRNRGITRVQVKFEYSWLGKIVKQLFRIPPVIINVNYLDGTQANFRFVQDNSANGVILSHLPRNDQELMAFFQGKLPPQVKSFSFSVSNPLLFSPEIKVTPFWEIETGS
;
A
#
# COMPACT_ATOMS: atom_id res chain seq x y z
N CYS A 1 -8.51 15.86 0.55
CA CYS A 1 -8.59 14.68 -0.32
C CYS A 1 -9.99 14.11 -0.42
N ASN A 2 -10.59 13.61 0.66
CA ASN A 2 -11.93 13.03 0.65
C ASN A 2 -13.01 13.96 1.20
N TYR A 3 -12.60 15.13 1.68
CA TYR A 3 -13.46 16.10 2.35
C TYR A 3 -13.11 17.49 1.87
N GLN A 4 -14.13 18.34 1.80
CA GLN A 4 -14.03 19.77 1.53
C GLN A 4 -14.73 20.53 2.64
N LEU A 5 -14.42 21.83 2.76
CA LEU A 5 -15.22 22.71 3.60
C LEU A 5 -16.67 22.67 3.13
N ASP A 6 -17.59 22.52 4.08
CA ASP A 6 -19.01 22.59 3.81
C ASP A 6 -19.36 23.94 3.16
N SER A 7 -20.21 23.89 2.14
CA SER A 7 -20.61 25.04 1.31
C SER A 7 -21.19 26.22 2.10
N VAL A 8 -21.73 25.94 3.29
CA VAL A 8 -22.32 26.94 4.20
C VAL A 8 -21.24 27.78 4.92
N ASN A 9 -19.96 27.35 4.89
CA ASN A 9 -18.75 28.10 5.28
C ASN A 9 -18.88 28.96 6.56
N SER A 10 -19.69 28.50 7.52
CA SER A 10 -19.95 29.24 8.75
C SER A 10 -19.36 28.48 9.92
N PRO A 11 -18.36 29.03 10.64
CA PRO A 11 -17.83 28.38 11.82
C PRO A 11 -18.93 28.31 12.88
N PHE A 12 -19.15 27.14 13.44
CA PHE A 12 -20.09 26.98 14.56
C PHE A 12 -19.33 26.82 15.88
N ARG A 13 -19.91 27.33 16.95
CA ARG A 13 -19.35 27.24 18.30
C ARG A 13 -19.98 26.07 19.02
N VAL A 14 -19.15 25.14 19.49
CA VAL A 14 -19.59 24.11 20.43
C VAL A 14 -19.48 24.72 21.83
N PRO A 15 -20.57 24.85 22.61
CA PRO A 15 -20.56 25.59 23.89
C PRO A 15 -19.52 25.08 24.90
N ALA A 16 -19.17 23.79 24.84
CA ALA A 16 -18.22 23.15 25.74
C ALA A 16 -16.74 23.40 25.37
N ILE A 17 -16.45 23.82 24.13
CA ILE A 17 -15.07 23.98 23.64
C ILE A 17 -14.97 25.36 22.98
N LYS A 18 -14.25 26.29 23.61
CA LYS A 18 -14.05 27.69 23.17
C LYS A 18 -13.15 27.80 21.92
N THR A 19 -13.36 26.97 20.91
CA THR A 19 -12.68 27.05 19.62
C THR A 19 -13.71 27.03 18.49
N ASN A 20 -13.35 27.61 17.34
CA ASN A 20 -14.20 27.61 16.16
C ASN A 20 -14.02 26.28 15.42
N PHE A 21 -15.13 25.62 15.09
CA PHE A 21 -15.11 24.39 14.30
C PHE A 21 -15.58 24.67 12.88
N TYR A 22 -14.89 24.04 11.93
CA TYR A 22 -15.29 24.02 10.53
C TYR A 22 -15.89 22.65 10.23
N LEU A 23 -17.05 22.64 9.59
CA LEU A 23 -17.66 21.41 9.11
C LEU A 23 -17.00 21.00 7.79
N LEU A 24 -16.62 19.72 7.72
CA LEU A 24 -16.08 19.12 6.51
C LEU A 24 -17.14 18.21 5.89
N GLU A 25 -17.51 18.48 4.65
CA GLU A 25 -18.40 17.61 3.88
C GLU A 25 -17.58 16.56 3.13
N LYS A 26 -18.06 15.30 3.14
CA LYS A 26 -17.43 14.21 2.37
C LYS A 26 -17.66 14.44 0.87
N GLN A 27 -16.58 14.48 0.11
CA GLN A 27 -16.64 14.58 -1.35
C GLN A 27 -17.12 13.26 -1.97
N LYS A 28 -17.89 13.35 -3.05
CA LYS A 28 -18.34 12.18 -3.84
C LYS A 28 -17.18 11.47 -4.54
N VAL A 29 -16.15 12.23 -4.92
CA VAL A 29 -14.93 11.73 -5.57
C VAL A 29 -13.74 12.31 -4.82
N SER A 30 -12.74 11.48 -4.52
CA SER A 30 -11.51 11.95 -3.88
C SER A 30 -10.73 12.85 -4.84
N GLY A 31 -10.34 14.04 -4.38
CA GLY A 31 -9.43 14.91 -5.14
C GLY A 31 -7.98 14.42 -5.19
N CYS A 32 -7.65 13.36 -4.47
CA CYS A 32 -6.31 12.78 -4.43
C CYS A 32 -6.32 11.46 -5.20
N ILE A 33 -6.19 11.57 -6.53
CA ILE A 33 -6.05 10.41 -7.41
C ILE A 33 -4.56 10.07 -7.48
N PRO A 34 -4.14 8.88 -7.03
CA PRO A 34 -2.75 8.46 -7.15
C PRO A 34 -2.36 8.46 -8.63
N THR A 35 -1.26 9.13 -8.98
CA THR A 35 -0.75 9.09 -10.36
C THR A 35 -0.02 7.77 -10.55
N PRO A 36 -0.42 6.94 -11.55
CA PRO A 36 0.33 5.73 -11.89
C PRO A 36 1.75 6.13 -12.29
N LEU A 37 2.73 5.40 -11.76
CA LEU A 37 4.15 5.60 -12.08
C LEU A 37 4.51 4.95 -13.42
N GLY A 38 3.79 3.88 -13.78
CA GLY A 38 3.97 3.16 -15.02
C GLY A 38 2.80 2.22 -15.30
N GLU A 39 2.99 1.38 -16.30
CA GLU A 39 2.02 0.36 -16.67
C GLU A 39 1.95 -0.77 -15.63
N THR A 40 0.81 -1.47 -15.64
CA THR A 40 0.67 -2.68 -14.84
C THR A 40 1.60 -3.74 -15.40
N THR A 41 2.52 -4.22 -14.57
CA THR A 41 3.45 -5.29 -14.94
C THR A 41 2.93 -6.61 -14.39
N ASN A 42 3.00 -7.67 -15.21
CA ASN A 42 2.77 -9.02 -14.77
C ASN A 42 4.11 -9.63 -14.32
N ILE A 43 4.17 -10.10 -13.07
CA ILE A 43 5.30 -10.88 -12.55
C ILE A 43 4.83 -12.26 -12.15
N THR A 44 5.75 -13.23 -12.07
CA THR A 44 5.47 -14.56 -11.55
C THR A 44 5.90 -14.71 -10.09
N TRP A 45 5.53 -15.83 -9.48
CA TRP A 45 6.03 -16.21 -8.15
C TRP A 45 7.56 -16.27 -8.15
N ASP A 46 8.16 -15.77 -7.07
CA ASP A 46 9.60 -15.65 -6.85
C ASP A 46 10.36 -14.77 -7.85
N GLN A 47 9.68 -14.20 -8.86
CA GLN A 47 10.27 -13.21 -9.75
C GLN A 47 10.51 -11.90 -8.99
N VAL A 48 11.74 -11.41 -9.07
CA VAL A 48 12.14 -10.12 -8.48
C VAL A 48 11.60 -8.98 -9.33
N TYR A 49 10.89 -8.05 -8.68
CA TYR A 49 10.48 -6.77 -9.24
C TYR A 49 11.32 -5.65 -8.62
N GLU A 50 12.05 -4.92 -9.45
CA GLU A 50 12.82 -3.75 -9.01
C GLU A 50 11.89 -2.54 -8.84
N LEU A 51 11.92 -1.95 -7.65
CA LEU A 51 11.15 -0.75 -7.38
C LEU A 51 12.00 0.47 -7.82
N PRO A 52 11.47 1.38 -8.64
CA PRO A 52 12.22 2.54 -9.09
C PRO A 52 12.59 3.43 -7.89
N THR A 53 13.89 3.56 -7.62
CA THR A 53 14.42 4.38 -6.53
C THR A 53 14.36 5.87 -6.86
N ARG A 54 13.87 6.71 -5.94
CA ARG A 54 13.91 8.17 -6.06
C ARG A 54 14.29 8.82 -4.73
N ASN A 55 14.84 10.02 -4.83
CA ASN A 55 15.36 10.78 -3.69
C ASN A 55 14.27 11.29 -2.72
N ARG A 56 13.02 11.43 -3.17
CA ARG A 56 11.91 12.00 -2.38
C ARG A 56 10.58 11.34 -2.76
N GLY A 57 9.78 11.00 -1.75
CA GLY A 57 8.41 10.50 -1.92
C GLY A 57 8.17 9.06 -1.48
N ILE A 58 6.89 8.72 -1.26
CA ILE A 58 6.44 7.38 -0.90
C ILE A 58 5.80 6.75 -2.13
N THR A 59 6.27 5.56 -2.51
CA THR A 59 5.63 4.74 -3.55
C THR A 59 4.63 3.80 -2.89
N ARG A 60 3.40 3.84 -3.38
CA ARG A 60 2.40 2.81 -3.12
C ARG A 60 2.35 1.85 -4.28
N VAL A 61 2.17 0.58 -3.98
CA VAL A 61 2.09 -0.47 -4.99
C VAL A 61 0.75 -1.17 -4.83
N GLN A 62 -0.09 -1.13 -5.87
CA GLN A 62 -1.24 -2.00 -5.96
C GLN A 62 -0.77 -3.36 -6.47
N VAL A 63 -1.21 -4.40 -5.77
CA VAL A 63 -0.88 -5.78 -6.12
C VAL A 63 -2.18 -6.54 -6.21
N LYS A 64 -2.40 -7.25 -7.32
CA LYS A 64 -3.59 -8.08 -7.50
C LYS A 64 -3.19 -9.53 -7.72
N PHE A 65 -3.67 -10.38 -6.83
CA PHE A 65 -3.59 -11.83 -6.92
C PHE A 65 -4.93 -12.37 -7.41
N GLU A 66 -4.88 -13.34 -8.31
CA GLU A 66 -6.07 -14.06 -8.76
C GLU A 66 -5.96 -15.53 -8.36
N TYR A 67 -7.07 -16.15 -7.99
CA TYR A 67 -7.12 -17.57 -7.69
C TYR A 67 -7.23 -18.38 -8.97
N SER A 68 -6.52 -19.52 -9.03
CA SER A 68 -6.76 -20.52 -10.07
C SER A 68 -8.16 -21.11 -9.93
N TRP A 69 -8.61 -21.87 -10.93
CA TRP A 69 -9.88 -22.61 -10.83
C TRP A 69 -9.90 -23.52 -9.59
N LEU A 70 -8.81 -24.28 -9.36
CA LEU A 70 -8.66 -25.11 -8.17
C LEU A 70 -8.67 -24.27 -6.88
N GLY A 71 -7.95 -23.14 -6.88
CA GLY A 71 -7.92 -22.22 -5.75
C GLY A 71 -9.29 -21.68 -5.36
N LYS A 72 -10.16 -21.39 -6.34
CA LYS A 72 -11.53 -20.94 -6.09
C LYS A 72 -12.36 -21.99 -5.35
N ILE A 73 -12.20 -23.27 -5.69
CA ILE A 73 -12.87 -24.38 -5.01
C ILE A 73 -12.31 -24.54 -3.59
N VAL A 74 -10.99 -24.58 -3.45
CA VAL A 74 -10.32 -24.77 -2.15
C VAL A 74 -10.67 -23.64 -1.19
N LYS A 75 -10.75 -22.38 -1.66
CA LYS A 75 -11.11 -21.22 -0.83
C LYS A 75 -12.49 -21.33 -0.18
N GLN A 76 -13.41 -22.08 -0.77
CA GLN A 76 -14.75 -22.29 -0.19
C GLN A 76 -14.74 -23.30 0.97
N LEU A 77 -13.78 -24.22 0.98
CA LEU A 77 -13.71 -25.33 1.94
C LEU A 77 -12.62 -25.13 3.01
N PHE A 78 -11.55 -24.42 2.67
CA PHE A 78 -10.36 -24.28 3.49
C PHE A 78 -9.79 -22.86 3.47
N ARG A 79 -9.00 -22.54 4.50
CA ARG A 79 -8.23 -21.32 4.55
C ARG A 79 -7.07 -21.40 3.57
N ILE A 80 -6.97 -20.39 2.69
CA ILE A 80 -5.87 -20.24 1.75
C ILE A 80 -4.56 -19.92 2.48
N PRO A 81 -3.41 -20.50 2.07
CA PRO A 81 -2.11 -20.20 2.66
C PRO A 81 -1.74 -18.71 2.50
N PRO A 82 -1.03 -18.12 3.47
CA PRO A 82 -0.62 -16.74 3.38
C PRO A 82 0.38 -16.55 2.22
N VAL A 83 0.24 -15.44 1.50
CA VAL A 83 1.30 -14.95 0.62
C VAL A 83 2.36 -14.26 1.46
N ILE A 84 3.62 -14.50 1.13
CA ILE A 84 4.78 -13.83 1.73
C ILE A 84 5.36 -12.87 0.69
N ILE A 85 5.64 -11.64 1.12
CA ILE A 85 6.46 -10.71 0.36
C ILE A 85 7.89 -10.77 0.89
N ASN A 86 8.84 -10.98 -0.02
CA ASN A 86 10.27 -10.94 0.27
C ASN A 86 10.80 -9.59 -0.21
N VAL A 87 11.46 -8.84 0.67
CA VAL A 87 11.86 -7.46 0.44
C VAL A 87 13.37 -7.33 0.60
N ASN A 88 14.02 -6.75 -0.42
CA ASN A 88 15.43 -6.37 -0.37
C ASN A 88 15.51 -4.84 -0.26
N TYR A 89 16.23 -4.36 0.74
CA TYR A 89 16.44 -2.94 0.99
C TYR A 89 17.74 -2.44 0.32
N LEU A 90 17.84 -1.12 0.08
CA LEU A 90 19.04 -0.50 -0.47
C LEU A 90 20.25 -0.56 0.47
N ASP A 91 20.02 -0.68 1.77
CA ASP A 91 21.08 -0.88 2.76
C ASP A 91 21.64 -2.32 2.78
N GLY A 92 21.16 -3.19 1.89
CA GLY A 92 21.55 -4.59 1.76
C GLY A 92 20.81 -5.54 2.69
N THR A 93 19.96 -5.04 3.59
CA THR A 93 19.16 -5.89 4.47
C THR A 93 18.00 -6.54 3.71
N GLN A 94 17.49 -7.63 4.27
CA GLN A 94 16.35 -8.37 3.73
C GLN A 94 15.32 -8.59 4.83
N ALA A 95 14.05 -8.57 4.47
CA ALA A 95 12.97 -8.93 5.38
C ALA A 95 11.82 -9.59 4.64
N ASN A 96 11.13 -10.49 5.32
CA ASN A 96 9.99 -11.22 4.79
C ASN A 96 8.77 -10.91 5.64
N PHE A 97 7.65 -10.58 4.99
CA PHE A 97 6.41 -10.23 5.68
C PHE A 97 5.25 -11.03 5.11
N ARG A 98 4.25 -11.26 5.95
CA ARG A 98 2.96 -11.75 5.47
C ARG A 98 2.28 -10.64 4.67
N PHE A 99 1.91 -10.95 3.44
CA PHE A 99 1.14 -10.06 2.59
C PHE A 99 -0.36 -10.30 2.77
N VAL A 100 -1.10 -9.24 3.11
CA VAL A 100 -2.56 -9.30 3.26
C VAL A 100 -3.21 -8.84 1.97
N GLN A 101 -3.62 -9.80 1.14
CA GLN A 101 -4.12 -9.57 -0.22
C GLN A 101 -5.33 -8.61 -0.27
N ASP A 102 -6.24 -8.69 0.71
CA ASP A 102 -7.44 -7.84 0.71
C ASP A 102 -7.12 -6.35 0.92
N ASN A 103 -5.96 -6.05 1.53
CA ASN A 103 -5.51 -4.67 1.78
C ASN A 103 -4.78 -4.05 0.58
N SER A 104 -4.39 -4.85 -0.42
CA SER A 104 -3.61 -4.35 -1.55
C SER A 104 -4.42 -3.71 -2.67
N ALA A 105 -5.75 -3.83 -2.62
CA ALA A 105 -6.65 -3.21 -3.60
C ALA A 105 -6.50 -1.68 -3.65
N ASN A 106 -6.25 -1.03 -2.51
CA ASN A 106 -6.02 0.41 -2.44
C ASN A 106 -4.55 0.79 -2.62
N GLY A 107 -3.64 -0.18 -2.78
CA GLY A 107 -2.20 0.03 -2.81
C GLY A 107 -1.58 0.08 -1.42
N VAL A 108 -0.49 -0.66 -1.23
CA VAL A 108 0.31 -0.71 0.00
C VAL A 108 1.56 0.15 -0.13
N ILE A 109 1.98 0.80 0.95
CA ILE A 109 3.25 1.54 0.97
C ILE A 109 4.40 0.52 0.93
N LEU A 110 5.27 0.64 -0.06
CA LEU A 110 6.32 -0.35 -0.29
C LEU A 110 7.71 0.25 -0.42
N SER A 111 7.85 1.50 -0.85
CA SER A 111 9.18 2.12 -1.00
C SER A 111 9.95 2.28 0.31
N HIS A 112 9.24 2.37 1.44
CA HIS A 112 9.79 2.59 2.77
C HIS A 112 9.08 1.69 3.79
N LEU A 113 9.07 0.38 3.54
CA LEU A 113 8.38 -0.58 4.40
C LEU A 113 9.14 -0.79 5.73
N PRO A 114 8.55 -0.44 6.90
CA PRO A 114 9.22 -0.62 8.19
C PRO A 114 9.49 -2.11 8.50
N ARG A 115 10.66 -2.39 9.06
CA ARG A 115 11.09 -3.76 9.39
C ARG A 115 10.61 -4.23 10.76
N ASN A 116 10.34 -3.29 11.66
CA ASN A 116 9.99 -3.55 13.05
C ASN A 116 9.15 -2.39 13.62
N ASP A 117 8.64 -2.58 14.84
CA ASP A 117 7.76 -1.62 15.51
C ASP A 117 8.43 -0.25 15.73
N GLN A 118 9.74 -0.22 15.99
CA GLN A 118 10.48 1.03 16.17
C GLN A 118 10.52 1.85 14.87
N GLU A 119 10.81 1.21 13.74
CA GLU A 119 10.77 1.85 12.43
C GLU A 119 9.36 2.25 12.03
N LEU A 120 8.34 1.46 12.42
CA LEU A 120 6.95 1.79 12.16
C LEU A 120 6.55 3.06 12.92
N MET A 121 6.92 3.18 14.20
CA MET A 121 6.68 4.39 14.98
C MET A 121 7.43 5.60 14.40
N ALA A 122 8.69 5.40 13.99
CA ALA A 122 9.48 6.45 13.34
C ALA A 122 8.87 6.90 12.01
N PHE A 123 8.34 5.95 11.22
CA PHE A 123 7.64 6.22 9.97
C PHE A 123 6.42 7.12 10.18
N PHE A 124 5.59 6.84 11.19
CA PHE A 124 4.46 7.70 11.55
C PHE A 124 4.87 9.08 12.09
N GLN A 125 6.11 9.23 12.56
CA GLN A 125 6.72 10.52 12.94
C GLN A 125 7.39 11.23 11.76
N GLY A 126 7.25 10.73 10.53
CA GLY A 126 7.83 11.31 9.32
C GLY A 126 9.28 10.90 9.04
N LYS A 127 9.85 9.97 9.82
CA LYS A 127 11.19 9.42 9.57
C LYS A 127 11.08 8.17 8.71
N LEU A 128 11.48 8.29 7.45
CA LEU A 128 11.39 7.18 6.49
C LEU A 128 12.48 6.12 6.78
N PRO A 129 12.12 4.83 6.89
CA PRO A 129 13.08 3.72 6.98
C PRO A 129 13.88 3.57 5.68
N PRO A 130 14.91 2.70 5.64
CA PRO A 130 15.65 2.41 4.41
C PRO A 130 14.72 2.08 3.23
N GLN A 131 15.13 2.53 2.05
CA GLN A 131 14.32 2.30 0.85
C GLN A 131 14.34 0.84 0.44
N VAL A 132 13.21 0.36 -0.06
CA VAL A 132 13.10 -0.92 -0.72
C VAL A 132 13.67 -0.83 -2.12
N LYS A 133 14.64 -1.69 -2.43
CA LYS A 133 15.25 -1.84 -3.76
C LYS A 133 14.38 -2.71 -4.65
N SER A 134 13.93 -3.84 -4.14
CA SER A 134 13.19 -4.83 -4.90
C SER A 134 12.33 -5.70 -3.99
N PHE A 135 11.33 -6.36 -4.57
CA PHE A 135 10.53 -7.34 -3.85
C PHE A 135 10.14 -8.52 -4.75
N SER A 136 9.75 -9.63 -4.15
CA SER A 136 9.10 -10.76 -4.80
C SER A 136 7.98 -11.31 -3.92
N PHE A 137 7.12 -12.14 -4.49
CA PHE A 137 6.08 -12.83 -3.74
C PHE A 137 6.30 -14.34 -3.78
N SER A 138 6.03 -14.99 -2.66
CA SER A 138 6.11 -16.45 -2.52
C SER A 138 4.88 -16.98 -1.78
N VAL A 139 4.54 -18.24 -2.06
CA VAL A 139 3.45 -18.96 -1.38
C VAL A 139 3.76 -20.44 -1.35
N SER A 140 3.31 -21.14 -0.31
CA SER A 140 3.59 -22.57 -0.14
C SER A 140 2.93 -23.47 -1.18
N ASN A 141 1.83 -23.04 -1.80
CA ASN A 141 1.15 -23.77 -2.87
C ASN A 141 0.73 -22.83 -4.01
N PRO A 142 1.62 -22.60 -4.99
CA PRO A 142 1.35 -21.69 -6.12
C PRO A 142 0.18 -22.13 -7.00
N LEU A 143 -0.16 -23.43 -7.03
CA LEU A 143 -1.26 -23.97 -7.85
C LEU A 143 -2.63 -23.45 -7.45
N LEU A 144 -2.78 -22.91 -6.23
CA LEU A 144 -4.02 -22.27 -5.78
C LEU A 144 -4.21 -20.88 -6.39
N PHE A 145 -3.18 -20.32 -7.03
CA PHE A 145 -3.20 -18.98 -7.59
C PHE A 145 -2.95 -19.01 -9.10
N SER A 146 -3.31 -17.91 -9.75
CA SER A 146 -2.79 -17.59 -11.08
C SER A 146 -1.26 -17.51 -11.02
N PRO A 147 -0.54 -17.97 -12.05
CA PRO A 147 0.91 -17.79 -12.12
C PRO A 147 1.32 -16.32 -12.27
N GLU A 148 0.42 -15.50 -12.80
CA GLU A 148 0.64 -14.06 -13.00
C GLU A 148 0.09 -13.23 -11.82
N ILE A 149 0.93 -12.34 -11.32
CA ILE A 149 0.63 -11.35 -10.29
C ILE A 149 0.73 -9.98 -10.94
N LYS A 150 -0.34 -9.19 -10.84
CA LYS A 150 -0.39 -7.84 -11.41
C LYS A 150 0.13 -6.83 -10.41
N VAL A 151 1.13 -6.06 -10.81
CA VAL A 151 1.80 -5.04 -9.99
C VAL A 151 1.68 -3.69 -10.68
N THR A 152 1.12 -2.71 -9.98
CA THR A 152 0.95 -1.34 -10.47
C THR A 152 1.52 -0.35 -9.44
N PRO A 153 2.67 0.29 -9.71
CA PRO A 153 3.23 1.30 -8.84
C PRO A 153 2.53 2.67 -9.03
N PHE A 154 2.29 3.37 -7.92
CA PHE A 154 1.71 4.71 -7.85
C PHE A 154 2.57 5.60 -6.94
N TRP A 155 2.65 6.89 -7.27
CA TRP A 155 3.27 7.87 -6.38
C TRP A 155 2.24 8.52 -5.45
N GLU A 156 2.60 8.64 -4.18
CA GLU A 156 2.05 9.68 -3.31
C GLU A 156 3.00 10.88 -3.32
N ILE A 157 2.42 12.06 -3.53
CA ILE A 157 3.15 13.34 -3.60
C ILE A 157 3.90 13.58 -2.27
N GLU A 158 5.06 14.24 -2.37
CA GLU A 158 5.98 14.54 -1.27
C GLU A 158 5.28 14.93 0.03
N THR A 159 5.62 14.25 1.12
CA THR A 159 5.33 14.72 2.48
C THR A 159 5.97 16.10 2.63
N GLY A 160 5.15 17.14 2.60
CA GLY A 160 5.59 18.53 2.68
C GLY A 160 6.51 18.75 3.88
N SER A 161 7.59 19.49 3.61
CA SER A 161 8.48 20.14 4.58
C SER A 161 7.75 21.03 5.57
#